data_AF-A0AAD7MEK5-F1
#
_entry.id   AF-A0AAD7MEK5-F1
#
_cell.length_a   1.000
_cell.length_b   1.000
_cell.length_c   1.000
_cell.angle_alpha   90.00
_cell.angle_beta   90.00
_cell.angle_gamma   90.00
#
_symmetry.space_group_name_H-M   'P 1'
#
loop_
_entity.id
_entity.type
_entity.pdbx_description
1 polymer ?
#
loop_
_entity_poly.entity_id
_entity_poly.type
_entity_poly.pdbx_seq_one_letter_code
_entity_poly.pdbx_strand_id
1 'polypeptide(L)'
;YTPELVQLRARVRSDNVDMLGFVAWTNNHYASICHIYIAELEHGDSLHLPATPDILPILRWVFAGLQYAPSPNQTYIRPGVIDRQSTLAGGGSCGIASTNFIESRVGLGIPRWRAAQSAEFRDVFLQEVLLYH
;
A
#
# COMPACT_ATOMS: atom_id res chain seq x y z
N TYR A 1 6.48 15.67 15.23
CA TYR A 1 5.60 15.25 14.12
C TYR A 1 5.43 16.42 13.16
N THR A 2 5.35 16.17 11.85
CA THR A 2 5.00 17.21 10.88
C THR A 2 3.49 17.54 10.98
N PRO A 3 3.02 18.71 10.47
CA PRO A 3 1.61 19.06 10.48
C PRO A 3 0.71 18.00 9.81
N GLU A 4 1.16 17.41 8.71
CA GLU A 4 0.44 16.38 7.95
C GLU A 4 0.26 15.11 8.79
N LEU A 5 1.31 14.73 9.53
CA LEU A 5 1.28 13.57 10.40
C LEU A 5 0.37 13.79 11.63
N VAL A 6 0.32 15.02 12.15
CA VAL A 6 -0.63 15.39 13.20
C VAL A 6 -2.07 15.29 12.69
N GLN A 7 -2.36 15.80 11.49
CA GLN A 7 -3.68 15.73 10.88
C GLN A 7 -4.10 14.29 10.59
N LEU A 8 -3.19 13.47 10.05
CA LEU A 8 -3.42 12.04 9.84
C LEU A 8 -3.80 11.35 11.16
N ARG A 9 -3.00 11.56 12.22
CA ARG A 9 -3.28 10.96 13.53
C ARG A 9 -4.60 11.43 14.13
N ALA A 10 -4.95 12.71 13.97
CA ALA A 10 -6.22 13.25 14.43
C ALA A 10 -7.41 12.60 13.69
N ARG A 11 -7.30 12.43 12.37
CA ARG A 11 -8.31 11.78 11.55
C ARG A 11 -8.49 10.31 11.92
N VAL A 12 -7.38 9.57 12.01
CA VAL A 12 -7.37 8.15 12.42
C VAL A 12 -7.95 7.93 13.82
N ARG A 13 -7.90 8.94 14.69
CA ARG A 13 -8.49 8.90 16.04
C ARG A 13 -9.99 9.22 16.05
N SER A 14 -10.47 10.06 15.13
CA SER A 14 -11.84 10.58 15.14
C SER A 14 -12.77 9.81 14.22
N ASP A 15 -12.24 9.23 13.14
CA ASP A 15 -13.00 8.47 12.15
C ASP A 15 -12.91 6.97 12.42
N ASN A 16 -13.97 6.23 12.08
CA ASN A 16 -13.89 4.78 11.92
C ASN A 16 -13.19 4.46 10.60
N VAL A 17 -11.90 4.16 10.66
CA VAL A 17 -11.09 3.83 9.48
C VAL A 17 -10.97 2.31 9.34
N ASP A 18 -11.60 1.68 8.35
CA ASP A 18 -11.52 0.22 8.25
C ASP A 18 -10.14 -0.29 7.78
N MET A 19 -9.42 0.55 7.04
CA MET A 19 -8.15 0.21 6.42
C MET A 19 -7.24 1.43 6.28
N LEU A 20 -5.94 1.24 6.47
CA LEU A 20 -4.91 2.21 6.10
C LEU A 20 -4.03 1.63 5.00
N GLY A 21 -3.82 2.39 3.92
CA GLY A 21 -2.94 2.01 2.81
C GLY A 21 -1.93 3.11 2.53
N PHE A 22 -0.68 2.74 2.32
CA PHE A 22 0.42 3.65 2.00
C PHE A 22 1.19 3.13 0.80
N VAL A 23 1.51 4.03 -0.13
CA VAL A 23 2.52 3.78 -1.15
C VAL A 23 3.86 4.29 -0.61
N ALA A 24 4.84 3.41 -0.55
CA ALA A 24 6.23 3.72 -0.23
C ALA A 24 7.04 3.75 -1.52
N TRP A 25 7.93 4.73 -1.63
CA TRP A 25 8.91 4.82 -2.70
C TRP A 25 10.31 4.64 -2.11
N THR A 26 11.04 3.64 -2.62
CA THR A 26 12.42 3.34 -2.20
C THR A 26 13.21 2.77 -3.37
N ASN A 27 14.47 3.17 -3.51
CA ASN A 27 15.37 2.67 -4.56
C ASN A 27 14.75 2.66 -5.98
N ASN A 28 14.07 3.74 -6.35
CA ASN A 28 13.37 3.89 -7.64
C ASN A 28 12.26 2.84 -7.88
N HIS A 29 11.63 2.35 -6.81
CA HIS A 29 10.57 1.36 -6.87
C HIS A 29 9.42 1.76 -5.93
N TYR A 30 8.20 1.51 -6.38
CA TYR A 30 7.00 1.72 -5.58
C TYR A 30 6.51 0.38 -5.04
N ALA A 31 6.24 0.36 -3.74
CA ALA A 31 5.60 -0.76 -3.07
C ALA A 31 4.53 -0.23 -2.11
N SER A 32 3.65 -1.09 -1.65
CA SER A 32 2.53 -0.70 -0.78
C SER A 32 2.63 -1.38 0.57
N ILE A 33 2.08 -0.71 1.58
CA ILE A 33 1.82 -1.29 2.89
C ILE A 33 0.35 -1.08 3.20
N CYS A 34 -0.34 -2.14 3.60
CA CYS A 34 -1.74 -2.11 3.98
C CYS A 34 -1.89 -2.60 5.41
N HIS A 35 -2.58 -1.84 6.25
CA HIS A 35 -3.08 -2.29 7.53
C HIS A 35 -4.55 -2.69 7.36
N ILE A 36 -4.81 -3.99 7.31
CA ILE A 36 -6.15 -4.56 7.07
C ILE A 36 -6.65 -5.11 8.41
N TYR A 37 -7.77 -4.59 8.93
CA TYR A 37 -8.46 -5.06 10.14
C TYR A 37 -7.54 -5.38 11.37
N ILE A 38 -7.43 -4.41 12.28
CA ILE A 38 -7.00 -4.52 13.71
C ILE A 38 -5.68 -5.28 14.04
N ALA A 39 -4.87 -5.78 13.09
CA ALA A 39 -3.48 -6.18 13.42
C ALA A 39 -2.57 -6.52 12.24
N GLU A 40 -3.09 -6.85 11.06
CA GLU A 40 -2.26 -7.43 10.01
C GLU A 40 -1.75 -6.36 9.04
N LEU A 41 -0.43 -6.17 9.04
CA LEU A 41 0.25 -5.42 7.99
C LEU A 41 0.61 -6.36 6.84
N GLU A 42 0.21 -5.97 5.64
CA GLU A 42 0.61 -6.59 4.38
C GLU A 42 1.52 -5.67 3.57
N HIS A 43 2.47 -6.26 2.86
CA HIS A 43 3.37 -5.58 1.93
C HIS A 43 3.10 -6.03 0.49
N GLY A 44 2.73 -5.11 -0.38
CA GLY A 44 2.51 -5.35 -1.80
C GLY A 44 3.66 -4.81 -2.63
N ASP A 45 4.57 -5.69 -3.04
CA ASP A 45 5.71 -5.36 -3.87
C ASP A 45 5.69 -6.21 -5.15
N SER A 46 5.57 -5.56 -6.32
CA SER A 46 5.52 -6.26 -7.61
C SER A 46 6.86 -6.86 -8.06
N LEU A 47 7.96 -6.56 -7.40
CA LEU A 47 9.25 -7.25 -7.56
C LEU A 47 9.42 -8.44 -6.59
N HIS A 48 8.44 -8.66 -5.69
CA HIS A 48 8.47 -9.67 -4.63
C HIS A 48 9.66 -9.50 -3.67
N LEU A 49 10.10 -8.26 -3.47
CA LEU A 49 11.11 -7.91 -2.49
C LEU A 49 10.49 -7.87 -1.08
N PRO A 50 11.29 -8.11 -0.02
CA PRO A 50 10.82 -7.91 1.34
C PRO A 50 10.61 -6.42 1.62
N ALA A 51 9.69 -6.11 2.54
CA ALA A 51 9.53 -4.76 3.05
C ALA A 51 10.84 -4.27 3.67
N THR A 52 11.17 -3.00 3.47
CA THR A 52 12.38 -2.43 4.07
C THR A 52 12.31 -2.51 5.60
N PRO A 53 13.38 -2.89 6.31
CA PRO A 53 13.36 -3.14 7.75
C PRO A 53 12.81 -1.97 8.59
N ASP A 54 12.98 -0.74 8.13
CA ASP A 54 12.60 0.47 8.86
C ASP A 54 11.10 0.79 8.80
N ILE A 55 10.33 0.19 7.88
CA ILE A 55 8.90 0.46 7.74
C ILE A 55 8.15 0.11 9.03
N LEU A 56 8.42 -1.04 9.62
CA LEU A 56 7.69 -1.48 10.82
C LEU A 56 7.97 -0.57 12.04
N PRO A 57 9.24 -0.22 12.37
CA PRO A 57 9.55 0.81 13.36
C PRO A 57 8.87 2.16 13.08
N ILE A 58 8.85 2.63 11.83
CA ILE A 58 8.21 3.89 11.45
C ILE A 58 6.71 3.83 11.71
N LEU A 59 6.03 2.77 11.27
CA LEU A 59 4.59 2.60 11.48
C LEU A 59 4.23 2.52 12.97
N ARG A 60 5.06 1.84 13.79
CA ARG A 60 4.90 1.82 15.25
C ARG A 60 4.97 3.21 15.85
N TRP A 61 5.95 4.01 15.45
CA TRP A 61 6.08 5.38 15.94
C TRP A 61 4.92 6.25 15.46
N VAL A 62 4.59 6.20 14.17
CA VAL A 62 3.50 6.97 13.54
C VAL A 62 2.15 6.67 14.17
N PHE A 63 1.85 5.41 14.48
CA PHE A 63 0.56 4.98 15.02
C PHE A 63 0.57 4.71 16.52
N ALA A 64 1.65 5.05 17.25
CA ALA A 64 1.73 4.87 18.69
C ALA A 64 0.51 5.48 19.41
N GLY A 65 -0.16 4.66 20.23
CA GLY A 65 -1.35 5.03 20.98
C GLY A 65 -2.65 5.12 20.15
N LEU A 66 -2.68 4.54 18.94
CA LEU A 66 -3.85 4.42 18.09
C LEU A 66 -4.20 2.95 17.86
N GLN A 67 -5.44 2.66 17.46
CA GLN A 67 -5.92 1.29 17.25
C GLN A 67 -5.21 0.53 16.11
N TYR A 68 -4.54 1.25 15.20
CA TYR A 68 -3.74 0.69 14.09
C TYR A 68 -2.25 0.63 14.40
N ALA A 69 -1.85 0.79 15.67
CA ALA A 69 -0.48 0.55 16.07
C ALA A 69 -0.13 -0.91 15.80
N PRO A 70 0.91 -1.20 15.00
CA PRO A 70 1.38 -2.57 14.83
C PRO A 70 1.67 -3.21 16.19
N SER A 71 1.31 -4.47 16.37
CA SER A 71 1.50 -5.17 17.65
C SER A 71 2.96 -5.09 18.12
N PRO A 72 3.23 -4.89 19.43
CA PRO A 72 4.59 -4.93 19.96
C PRO A 72 5.33 -6.23 19.63
N ASN A 73 4.60 -7.34 19.47
CA ASN A 73 5.15 -8.66 19.16
C ASN A 73 5.31 -8.92 17.66
N GLN A 74 4.79 -8.06 16.79
CA GLN A 74 4.92 -8.23 15.35
C GLN A 74 6.38 -8.01 14.95
N THR A 75 7.03 -9.00 14.34
CA THR A 75 8.46 -8.86 13.94
C THR A 75 8.65 -8.70 12.45
N TYR A 76 7.59 -8.88 11.66
CA TYR A 76 7.63 -8.79 10.20
C TYR A 76 6.31 -8.29 9.62
N ILE A 77 6.36 -7.89 8.36
CA ILE A 77 5.19 -7.51 7.55
C ILE A 77 4.91 -8.65 6.59
N ARG A 78 3.67 -9.13 6.52
CA ARG A 78 3.32 -10.27 5.67
C ARG A 78 3.44 -9.86 4.20
N PRO A 79 4.06 -10.67 3.32
CA PRO A 79 3.96 -10.43 1.89
C PRO A 79 2.50 -10.61 1.45
N GLY A 80 1.95 -9.62 0.77
CA GLY A 80 0.63 -9.72 0.17
C GLY A 80 0.68 -10.39 -1.21
N VAL A 81 -0.48 -10.86 -1.66
CA VAL A 81 -0.61 -11.46 -2.99
C VAL A 81 -0.66 -10.36 -4.04
N ILE A 82 0.38 -10.31 -4.89
CA ILE A 82 0.52 -9.41 -6.03
C ILE A 82 1.29 -10.12 -7.15
N ASP A 83 0.92 -9.87 -8.40
CA ASP A 83 1.63 -10.44 -9.53
C ASP A 83 3.05 -9.86 -9.67
N ARG A 84 3.95 -10.58 -10.34
CA ARG A 84 5.35 -10.17 -10.47
C ARG A 84 5.56 -9.35 -11.74
N GLN A 85 6.08 -8.14 -11.61
CA GLN A 85 6.57 -7.38 -12.75
C GLN A 85 7.95 -7.89 -13.21
N SER A 86 8.19 -7.81 -14.51
CA SER A 86 9.46 -8.13 -15.15
C SER A 86 9.69 -7.20 -16.34
N THR A 87 10.85 -7.31 -16.97
CA THR A 87 11.12 -6.60 -18.23
C THR A 87 10.22 -7.09 -19.38
N LEU A 88 9.71 -8.32 -19.30
CA LEU A 88 8.88 -8.94 -20.33
C LEU A 88 7.38 -8.68 -20.11
N ALA A 89 6.96 -8.41 -18.88
CA ALA A 89 5.56 -8.18 -18.52
C ALA A 89 5.48 -7.22 -17.33
N GLY A 90 4.67 -6.16 -17.45
CA GLY A 90 4.44 -5.20 -16.37
C GLY A 90 5.60 -4.27 -16.02
N GLY A 91 6.68 -4.25 -16.80
CA GLY A 91 7.81 -3.35 -16.62
C GLY A 91 7.38 -1.88 -16.50
N GLY A 92 7.96 -1.17 -15.52
CA GLY A 92 7.64 0.24 -15.24
C GLY A 92 6.27 0.48 -14.64
N SER A 93 5.55 -0.55 -14.17
CA SER A 93 4.19 -0.43 -13.64
C SER A 93 4.10 -0.58 -12.12
N CYS A 94 5.22 -0.48 -11.38
CA CYS A 94 5.24 -0.66 -9.93
C CYS A 94 4.31 0.31 -9.18
N GLY A 95 4.18 1.56 -9.65
CA GLY A 95 3.23 2.52 -9.10
C GLY A 95 1.77 2.07 -9.24
N ILE A 96 1.41 1.57 -10.43
CA ILE A 96 0.06 1.04 -10.71
C ILE A 96 -0.20 -0.24 -9.92
N ALA A 97 0.75 -1.17 -9.92
CA ALA A 97 0.65 -2.42 -9.17
C ALA A 97 0.47 -2.16 -7.67
N SER A 98 1.26 -1.23 -7.11
CA SER A 98 1.19 -0.81 -5.70
C SER A 98 -0.15 -0.14 -5.35
N THR A 99 -0.66 0.73 -6.23
CA THR A 99 -1.94 1.42 -6.01
C THR A 99 -3.10 0.44 -6.09
N ASN A 100 -3.14 -0.39 -7.14
CA ASN A 100 -4.18 -1.42 -7.28
C ASN A 100 -4.13 -2.47 -6.15
N PHE A 101 -2.94 -2.77 -5.61
CA PHE A 101 -2.81 -3.62 -4.43
C PHE A 101 -3.61 -3.04 -3.25
N ILE A 102 -3.53 -1.74 -3.00
CA ILE A 102 -4.31 -1.07 -1.96
C ILE A 102 -5.81 -1.11 -2.30
N GLU A 103 -6.18 -0.71 -3.51
CA GLU A 103 -7.58 -0.64 -3.95
C GLU A 103 -8.30 -2.00 -3.85
N SER A 104 -7.66 -3.07 -4.31
CA SER A 104 -8.21 -4.43 -4.27
C SER A 104 -8.45 -4.98 -2.86
N ARG A 105 -7.99 -4.29 -1.81
CA ARG A 105 -8.29 -4.59 -0.40
C ARG A 105 -9.45 -3.77 0.15
N VAL A 106 -9.74 -2.62 -0.47
CA VAL A 106 -10.90 -1.80 -0.16
C VAL A 106 -12.16 -2.40 -0.78
N GLY A 107 -12.08 -2.88 -2.04
CA GLY A 107 -13.22 -3.38 -2.79
C GLY A 107 -13.04 -4.80 -3.32
N LEU A 108 -13.93 -5.72 -2.94
CA LEU A 108 -13.92 -7.11 -3.44
C LEU A 108 -14.16 -7.25 -4.95
N GLY A 109 -14.76 -6.23 -5.58
CA GLY A 109 -15.02 -6.20 -7.02
C GLY A 109 -13.88 -5.63 -7.86
N ILE A 110 -12.81 -5.11 -7.23
CA ILE A 110 -11.73 -4.45 -7.97
C ILE A 110 -10.81 -5.52 -8.58
N PRO A 111 -10.63 -5.53 -9.90
CA PRO A 111 -9.71 -6.44 -10.54
C PRO A 111 -8.30 -6.28 -9.98
N ARG A 112 -7.66 -7.40 -9.64
CA ARG A 112 -6.26 -7.39 -9.23
C ARG A 112 -5.37 -7.21 -10.44
N TRP A 113 -4.37 -6.36 -10.29
CA TRP A 113 -3.36 -6.09 -11.30
C TRP A 113 -2.64 -7.37 -11.69
N ARG A 114 -2.41 -7.50 -12.99
CA ARG A 114 -1.61 -8.57 -13.60
C ARG A 114 -0.57 -7.95 -14.51
N ALA A 115 0.63 -8.52 -14.50
CA ALA A 115 1.75 -8.06 -15.30
C ALA A 115 1.44 -8.10 -16.81
N ALA A 116 0.65 -9.09 -17.25
CA ALA A 116 0.21 -9.22 -18.64
C ALA A 116 -0.79 -8.13 -19.08
N GLN A 117 -1.53 -7.53 -18.14
CA GLN A 117 -2.58 -6.54 -18.40
C GLN A 117 -2.14 -5.12 -18.03
N SER A 118 -0.86 -4.89 -17.76
CA SER A 118 -0.41 -3.61 -17.19
C SER A 118 -0.67 -2.38 -18.07
N ALA A 119 -0.75 -2.55 -19.40
CA ALA A 119 -1.14 -1.47 -20.30
C ALA A 119 -2.59 -1.03 -20.02
N GLU A 120 -3.53 -1.98 -19.96
CA GLU A 120 -4.94 -1.73 -19.65
C GLU A 120 -5.11 -1.04 -18.29
N PHE A 121 -4.44 -1.53 -17.25
CA PHE A 121 -4.49 -0.89 -15.93
C PHE A 121 -3.91 0.54 -15.92
N ARG A 122 -2.88 0.82 -16.73
CA ARG A 122 -2.35 2.20 -16.88
C ARG A 122 -3.34 3.11 -17.57
N ASP A 123 -3.98 2.63 -18.63
CA ASP A 123 -4.94 3.42 -19.40
C ASP A 123 -6.16 3.76 -18.54
N VAL A 124 -6.68 2.78 -17.77
CA VAL A 124 -7.77 3.01 -16.80
C VAL A 124 -7.34 4.01 -15.73
N PHE A 125 -6.18 3.82 -15.11
CA PHE A 125 -5.69 4.75 -14.09
C PHE A 125 -5.52 6.18 -14.63
N LEU A 126 -5.01 6.34 -15.85
CA LEU A 126 -4.89 7.65 -16.50
C LEU A 126 -6.26 8.28 -16.77
N GLN A 127 -7.23 7.49 -17.23
CA GLN A 127 -8.60 7.98 -17.43
C GLN A 127 -9.21 8.46 -16.12
N GLU A 128 -9.04 7.71 -15.02
CA GLU A 128 -9.53 8.11 -13.69
C GLU A 128 -8.88 9.42 -13.23
N VAL A 129 -7.55 9.55 -13.37
CA VAL A 129 -6.84 10.81 -13.07
C VAL A 129 -7.41 11.97 -13.88
N LEU A 130 -7.70 11.79 -15.17
CA LEU A 130 -8.28 12.83 -16.02
C LEU A 130 -9.74 13.17 -15.68
N LEU A 131 -10.50 12.26 -15.07
CA LEU A 131 -11.89 12.49 -14.70
C LEU A 131 -12.03 13.19 -13.34
N TYR A 132 -11.11 12.91 -12.41
CA TYR A 132 -11.17 13.42 -11.03
C TYR A 132 -10.29 14.65 -10.76
N HIS A 133 -9.49 15.09 -11.74
CA HIS A 133 -8.68 16.32 -11.67
C HIS A 133 -9.08 17.34 -12.74
#